data_AF-A0A7Y3R343-F1
#
_entry.id   AF-A0A7Y3R343-F1
#
_cell.length_a   1.000
_cell.length_b   1.000
_cell.length_c   1.000
_cell.angle_alpha   90.00
_cell.angle_beta   90.00
_cell.angle_gamma   90.00
#
_symmetry.space_group_name_H-M   'P 1'
#
loop_
_entity.id
_entity.type
_entity.pdbx_description
1 polymer ?
#
loop_
_entity_poly.entity_id
_entity_poly.type
_entity_poly.pdbx_seq_one_letter_code
_entity_poly.pdbx_strand_id
1 'polypeptide(L)'
;MFNDTRGVLADLPAPIQTFYKEEVRQEPTGNKIPESYTYFDEEGVERTGERLVNEYESIIYLVEKSRHDLKTWGFVEQVKLRNNYDFTRYCIEKACEAEEWLFHDDYLEWLNKEPKKEDEKYLVEDKEGELVYNYEDDLATWKSLEPVNNATKVNDVLVNWHQELAKITREQLTESPIVVNGFTWQVDKIARDNINECIAYADRNNLDNYSVSWILADNSVKETNLAELKAVIDAYTERLGYVVNKYAEWREGDKLERFN
;
A
#
# COMPACT_ATOMS: atom_id res chain seq x y z
N MET A 1 26.83 -6.55 7.07
CA MET A 1 25.41 -6.57 6.64
C MET A 1 24.78 -7.82 7.22
N PHE A 2 23.59 -7.72 7.81
CA PHE A 2 22.99 -8.78 8.63
C PHE A 2 22.29 -9.89 7.82
N ASN A 3 22.62 -10.03 6.53
CA ASN A 3 21.99 -11.02 5.67
C ASN A 3 22.70 -12.36 5.79
N ASP A 4 21.94 -13.41 6.08
CA ASP A 4 22.44 -14.75 6.39
C ASP A 4 23.43 -14.76 7.57
N THR A 5 23.24 -13.87 8.54
CA THR A 5 24.03 -13.85 9.78
C THR A 5 23.31 -14.55 10.92
N ARG A 6 24.04 -15.35 11.71
CA ARG A 6 23.49 -15.98 12.92
C ARG A 6 23.15 -14.92 13.95
N GLY A 7 21.95 -14.96 14.50
CA GLY A 7 21.47 -13.99 15.49
C GLY A 7 19.94 -13.95 15.57
N VAL A 8 19.42 -13.16 16.51
CA VAL A 8 17.98 -12.91 16.65
C VAL A 8 17.62 -11.49 16.27
N LEU A 9 16.37 -11.27 15.86
CA LEU A 9 15.91 -9.97 15.37
C LEU A 9 16.03 -8.88 16.44
N ALA A 10 15.88 -9.26 17.71
CA ALA A 10 16.01 -8.36 18.85
C ALA A 10 17.41 -7.74 18.98
N ASP A 11 18.44 -8.37 18.41
CA ASP A 11 19.81 -7.87 18.44
C ASP A 11 20.09 -6.81 17.37
N LEU A 12 19.19 -6.68 16.37
CA LEU A 12 19.32 -5.63 15.37
C LEU A 12 18.90 -4.27 15.92
N PRO A 13 19.50 -3.17 15.45
CA PRO A 13 19.01 -1.82 15.72
C PRO A 13 17.53 -1.70 15.35
N ALA A 14 16.73 -1.19 16.30
CA ALA A 14 15.28 -1.06 16.14
C ALA A 14 14.84 -0.42 14.81
N PRO A 15 15.53 0.62 14.27
CA PRO A 15 15.13 1.25 13.01
C PRO A 15 15.16 0.31 11.78
N ILE A 16 15.95 -0.76 11.81
CA ILE A 16 16.10 -1.67 10.67
C ILE A 16 15.49 -3.05 10.89
N GLN A 17 14.94 -3.35 12.07
CA GLN A 17 14.36 -4.67 12.37
C GLN A 17 13.25 -5.07 11.39
N THR A 18 12.45 -4.11 10.92
CA THR A 18 11.33 -4.37 9.99
C THR A 18 11.78 -4.89 8.62
N PHE A 19 13.04 -4.73 8.24
CA PHE A 19 13.60 -5.17 6.96
C PHE A 19 14.11 -6.61 6.99
N TYR A 20 14.18 -7.23 8.17
CA TYR A 20 14.67 -8.60 8.34
C TYR A 20 13.58 -9.53 8.86
N LYS A 21 13.83 -10.82 8.72
CA LYS A 21 13.06 -11.90 9.33
C LYS A 21 14.01 -12.96 9.89
N GLU A 22 13.53 -13.70 10.85
CA GLU A 22 14.24 -14.87 11.38
C GLU A 22 13.91 -16.10 10.53
N GLU A 23 14.93 -16.89 10.22
CA GLU A 23 14.81 -18.17 9.54
C GLU A 23 15.57 -19.23 10.32
N VAL A 24 14.89 -20.31 10.72
CA VAL A 24 15.52 -21.44 11.41
C VAL A 24 16.05 -22.42 10.38
N ARG A 25 17.37 -22.64 10.39
CA ARG A 25 18.04 -23.62 9.53
C ARG A 25 18.64 -24.74 10.38
N GLN A 26 18.59 -25.96 9.84
CA GLN A 26 19.26 -27.11 10.45
C GLN A 26 20.70 -27.17 9.93
N GLU A 27 21.68 -27.05 10.83
CA GLU A 27 23.09 -27.17 10.48
C GLU A 27 23.73 -28.34 11.22
N PRO A 28 24.66 -29.06 10.56
CA PRO A 28 25.37 -30.14 11.21
C PRO A 28 26.29 -29.57 12.31
N THR A 29 26.23 -30.12 13.51
CA THR A 29 27.08 -29.71 14.65
C THR A 29 28.55 -30.14 14.47
N GLY A 30 28.79 -31.05 13.53
CA GLY A 30 30.08 -31.74 13.34
C GLY A 30 30.20 -33.03 14.16
N ASN A 31 29.29 -33.28 15.10
CA ASN A 31 29.23 -34.55 15.83
C ASN A 31 28.40 -35.59 15.06
N LYS A 32 28.59 -36.86 15.45
CA LYS A 32 27.76 -37.96 14.99
C LYS A 32 27.01 -38.57 16.16
N ILE A 33 25.72 -38.85 15.96
CA ILE A 33 24.88 -39.56 16.91
C ILE A 33 24.52 -40.94 16.37
N PRO A 34 24.41 -41.96 17.24
CA PRO A 34 23.92 -43.27 16.84
C PRO A 34 22.43 -43.21 16.54
N GLU A 35 22.04 -43.70 15.37
CA GLU A 35 20.66 -43.88 14.95
C GLU A 35 20.40 -45.37 14.70
N SER A 36 19.43 -45.93 15.42
CA SER A 36 18.99 -47.31 15.22
C SER A 36 18.10 -47.42 13.98
N TYR A 37 18.34 -48.43 13.14
CA TYR A 37 17.49 -48.75 12.00
C TYR A 37 17.18 -50.24 11.96
N THR A 38 16.01 -50.60 11.42
CA THR A 38 15.64 -51.99 11.20
C THR A 38 15.90 -52.39 9.75
N TYR A 39 16.34 -53.64 9.55
CA TYR A 39 16.52 -54.27 8.25
C TYR A 39 16.16 -55.75 8.34
N PHE A 40 15.80 -56.36 7.21
CA PHE A 40 15.60 -57.81 7.14
C PHE A 40 16.89 -58.46 6.64
N ASP A 41 17.33 -59.52 7.32
CA ASP A 41 18.49 -60.31 6.88
C ASP A 41 18.13 -61.24 5.70
N GLU A 42 19.10 -62.01 5.20
CA GLU A 42 18.93 -62.90 4.04
C GLU A 42 17.90 -64.02 4.27
N GLU A 43 17.55 -64.29 5.53
CA GLU A 43 16.53 -65.27 5.93
C GLU A 43 15.15 -64.63 6.14
N GLY A 44 15.03 -63.30 5.93
CA GLY A 44 13.80 -62.54 6.09
C GLY A 44 13.45 -62.22 7.56
N VAL A 45 14.43 -62.28 8.47
CA VAL A 45 14.24 -61.96 9.89
C VAL A 45 14.57 -60.50 10.14
N GLU A 46 13.70 -59.79 10.87
CA GLU A 46 13.92 -58.39 11.23
C GLU A 46 15.07 -58.29 12.26
N ARG A 47 16.05 -57.46 11.94
CA ARG A 47 17.22 -57.14 12.76
C ARG A 47 17.32 -55.63 12.96
N THR A 48 17.89 -55.23 14.08
CA THR A 48 18.22 -53.84 14.37
C THR A 48 19.72 -53.64 14.21
N GLY A 49 20.11 -52.60 13.47
CA GLY A 49 21.47 -52.12 13.37
C GLY A 49 21.58 -50.69 13.88
N GLU A 50 22.80 -50.25 14.19
CA GLU A 50 23.08 -48.84 14.47
C GLU A 50 23.94 -48.27 13.34
N ARG A 51 23.61 -47.06 12.91
CA ARG A 51 24.45 -46.26 12.02
C ARG A 51 24.76 -44.93 12.67
N LEU A 52 25.93 -44.38 12.37
CA LEU A 52 26.28 -43.03 12.79
C LEU A 52 25.74 -42.03 11.76
N VAL A 53 24.84 -41.15 12.20
CA VAL A 53 24.33 -40.03 11.40
C VAL A 53 24.85 -38.70 11.94
N ASN A 54 24.85 -37.67 11.11
CA ASN A 54 25.25 -36.33 11.56
C ASN A 54 24.22 -35.81 12.57
N GLU A 55 24.70 -35.23 13.66
CA GLU A 55 23.88 -34.44 14.56
C GLU A 55 23.62 -33.07 13.93
N TYR A 56 22.38 -32.59 14.02
CA TYR A 56 21.97 -31.28 13.55
C TYR A 56 21.49 -30.42 14.71
N GLU A 57 21.83 -29.15 14.68
CA GLU A 57 21.27 -28.14 15.58
C GLU A 57 20.46 -27.10 14.79
N SER A 58 19.49 -26.52 15.48
CA SER A 58 18.66 -25.44 14.93
C SER A 58 19.35 -24.11 15.16
N ILE A 59 19.72 -23.43 14.08
CA ILE A 59 20.38 -22.12 14.13
C ILE A 59 19.43 -21.07 13.55
N ILE A 60 19.30 -19.95 14.26
CA ILE A 60 18.50 -18.81 13.81
C ILE A 60 19.39 -17.90 12.95
N TYR A 61 18.92 -17.66 11.72
CA TYR A 61 19.52 -16.74 10.78
C TYR A 61 18.65 -15.50 10.61
N LEU A 62 19.30 -14.35 10.57
CA LEU A 62 18.71 -13.11 10.10
C LEU A 62 18.79 -13.07 8.57
N VAL A 63 17.64 -12.92 7.93
CA VAL A 63 17.52 -12.89 6.48
C VAL A 63 16.82 -11.60 6.07
N GLU A 64 17.41 -10.87 5.14
CA GLU A 64 16.81 -9.66 4.60
C GLU A 64 15.50 -10.02 3.85
N LYS A 65 14.44 -9.23 4.06
CA LYS A 65 13.20 -9.38 3.30
C LYS A 65 13.45 -9.05 1.83
N SER A 66 12.69 -9.69 0.95
CA SER A 66 12.88 -9.52 -0.49
C SER A 66 12.53 -8.11 -0.95
N ARG A 67 13.41 -7.48 -1.73
CA ARG A 67 13.21 -6.16 -2.36
C ARG A 67 12.49 -6.23 -3.71
N HIS A 68 11.49 -7.11 -3.85
CA HIS A 68 10.91 -7.39 -5.16
C HIS A 68 9.98 -6.28 -5.66
N ASP A 69 10.20 -5.93 -6.94
CA ASP A 69 9.33 -5.08 -7.75
C ASP A 69 9.07 -3.67 -7.18
N LEU A 70 10.10 -3.09 -6.54
CA LEU A 70 10.09 -1.71 -6.10
C LEU A 70 9.80 -0.75 -7.26
N LYS A 71 9.00 0.27 -7.01
CA LYS A 71 8.57 1.25 -8.02
C LYS A 71 9.14 2.62 -7.73
N THR A 72 9.27 3.43 -8.77
CA THR A 72 9.56 4.86 -8.62
C THR A 72 8.27 5.66 -8.68
N TRP A 73 8.24 6.84 -8.06
CA TRP A 73 7.12 7.76 -8.20
C TRP A 73 6.82 8.15 -9.65
N GLY A 74 7.85 8.24 -10.50
CA GLY A 74 7.66 8.45 -11.94
C GLY A 74 6.84 7.34 -12.62
N PHE A 75 7.01 6.09 -12.18
CA PHE A 75 6.18 4.98 -12.67
C PHE A 75 4.75 5.05 -12.14
N VAL A 76 4.57 5.41 -10.87
CA VAL A 76 3.24 5.61 -10.27
C VAL A 76 2.41 6.62 -11.08
N GLU A 77 3.01 7.75 -11.44
CA GLU A 77 2.32 8.78 -12.24
C GLU A 77 1.95 8.27 -13.64
N GLN A 78 2.80 7.47 -14.29
CA GLN A 78 2.45 6.85 -15.58
C GLN A 78 1.30 5.85 -15.47
N VAL A 79 1.20 5.13 -14.35
CA VAL A 79 0.14 4.14 -14.12
C VAL A 79 -1.18 4.81 -13.78
N LYS A 80 -1.17 5.92 -13.02
CA LYS A 80 -2.36 6.74 -12.76
C LYS A 80 -3.06 7.17 -14.05
N LEU A 81 -2.30 7.51 -15.10
CA LEU A 81 -2.86 7.87 -16.42
C LEU A 81 -3.62 6.73 -17.11
N ARG A 82 -3.35 5.47 -16.75
CA ARG A 82 -4.00 4.28 -17.33
C ARG A 82 -5.27 3.87 -16.59
N ASN A 83 -5.63 4.53 -15.48
CA ASN A 83 -6.85 4.30 -14.71
C ASN A 83 -7.08 2.85 -14.23
N ASN A 84 -6.02 2.10 -13.93
CA ASN A 84 -6.15 0.79 -13.26
C ASN A 84 -5.99 0.97 -11.74
N TYR A 85 -7.10 0.89 -11.00
CA TYR A 85 -7.11 1.11 -9.55
C TYR A 85 -6.15 0.18 -8.80
N ASP A 86 -6.33 -1.13 -8.94
CA ASP A 86 -5.56 -2.13 -8.16
C ASP A 86 -4.06 -2.03 -8.47
N PHE A 87 -3.73 -1.87 -9.75
CA PHE A 87 -2.33 -1.74 -10.16
C PHE A 87 -1.72 -0.41 -9.70
N THR A 88 -2.48 0.69 -9.69
CA THR A 88 -1.99 1.98 -9.16
C THR A 88 -1.75 1.91 -7.66
N ARG A 89 -2.68 1.32 -6.89
CA ARG A 89 -2.53 1.10 -5.45
C ARG A 89 -1.28 0.30 -5.14
N TYR A 90 -1.10 -0.84 -5.81
CA TYR A 90 0.11 -1.66 -5.72
C TYR A 90 1.39 -0.87 -6.01
N CYS A 91 1.39 -0.04 -7.07
CA CYS A 91 2.55 0.77 -7.41
C CYS A 91 2.86 1.85 -6.36
N ILE A 92 1.85 2.44 -5.73
CA ILE A 92 2.01 3.39 -4.62
C ILE A 92 2.66 2.69 -3.43
N GLU A 93 2.14 1.53 -3.03
CA GLU A 93 2.68 0.73 -1.93
C GLU A 93 4.16 0.39 -2.18
N LYS A 94 4.49 -0.03 -3.41
CA LYS A 94 5.86 -0.34 -3.82
C LYS A 94 6.79 0.86 -3.96
N ALA A 95 6.28 2.05 -4.19
CA ALA A 95 7.08 3.27 -4.22
C ALA A 95 7.44 3.73 -2.79
N CYS A 96 6.50 3.66 -1.86
CA CYS A 96 6.77 3.90 -0.45
C CYS A 96 7.75 2.86 0.13
N GLU A 97 7.56 1.57 -0.19
CA GLU A 97 8.49 0.50 0.22
C GLU A 97 9.91 0.78 -0.31
N ALA A 98 10.04 1.31 -1.53
CA ALA A 98 11.34 1.67 -2.09
C ALA A 98 12.06 2.75 -1.27
N GLU A 99 11.34 3.76 -0.77
CA GLU A 99 11.90 4.79 0.10
C GLU A 99 12.30 4.25 1.47
N GLU A 100 11.53 3.30 2.02
CA GLU A 100 11.92 2.59 3.24
C GLU A 100 13.23 1.81 3.04
N TRP A 101 13.40 1.16 1.88
CA TRP A 101 14.66 0.49 1.53
C TRP A 101 15.83 1.45 1.33
N LEU A 102 15.60 2.65 0.78
CA LEU A 102 16.63 3.68 0.71
C LEU A 102 17.09 4.10 2.11
N PHE A 103 16.15 4.32 3.03
CA PHE A 103 16.48 4.59 4.43
C PHE A 103 17.28 3.44 5.06
N HIS A 104 16.89 2.19 4.82
CA HIS A 104 17.63 1.03 5.31
C HIS A 104 19.08 1.03 4.81
N ASP A 105 19.30 1.30 3.53
CA ASP A 105 20.64 1.31 2.94
C ASP A 105 21.51 2.45 3.51
N ASP A 106 20.93 3.65 3.67
CA ASP A 106 21.59 4.79 4.31
C ASP A 106 21.94 4.47 5.78
N TYR A 107 21.05 3.79 6.50
CA TYR A 107 21.28 3.37 7.89
C TYR A 107 22.43 2.37 8.01
N LEU A 108 22.49 1.39 7.11
CA LEU A 108 23.60 0.43 7.08
C LEU A 108 24.92 1.10 6.69
N GLU A 109 24.92 2.06 5.77
CA GLU A 109 26.11 2.82 5.44
C GLU A 109 26.60 3.63 6.64
N TRP A 110 25.69 4.26 7.38
CA TRP A 110 26.00 4.97 8.62
C TRP A 110 26.58 4.03 9.70
N LEU A 111 25.96 2.86 9.94
CA LEU A 111 26.49 1.86 10.88
C LEU A 111 27.89 1.37 10.51
N ASN A 112 28.18 1.16 9.23
CA ASN A 112 29.50 0.73 8.78
C ASN A 112 30.60 1.78 9.05
N LYS A 113 30.23 3.03 9.32
CA LYS A 113 31.13 4.15 9.66
C LYS A 113 31.23 4.37 11.18
N GLU A 114 30.65 3.50 12.00
CA GLU A 114 30.72 3.61 13.46
C GLU A 114 32.18 3.67 13.95
N PRO A 115 32.57 4.71 14.71
CA PRO A 115 33.88 4.80 15.33
C PRO A 115 34.14 3.64 16.29
N LYS A 116 35.23 2.89 16.08
CA LYS A 116 35.61 1.80 16.98
C LYS A 116 36.56 2.32 18.04
N LYS A 117 36.18 2.12 19.32
CA LYS A 117 36.98 2.55 20.48
C LYS A 117 38.44 2.10 20.40
N GLU A 118 38.69 0.92 19.84
CA GLU A 118 40.01 0.30 19.77
C GLU A 118 40.85 0.75 18.57
N ASP A 119 40.32 1.62 17.68
CA ASP A 119 41.10 2.11 16.55
C ASP A 119 42.31 2.92 17.02
N GLU A 120 43.49 2.59 16.47
CA GLU A 120 44.78 3.23 16.82
C GLU A 120 44.76 4.76 16.67
N LYS A 121 43.94 5.30 15.76
CA LYS A 121 43.78 6.75 15.56
C LYS A 121 43.23 7.50 16.79
N TYR A 122 42.60 6.76 17.71
CA TYR A 122 42.04 7.32 18.95
C TYR A 122 42.98 7.18 20.14
N LEU A 123 44.13 6.53 19.99
CA LEU A 123 45.11 6.39 21.05
C LEU A 123 45.89 7.71 21.21
N VAL A 124 45.70 8.37 22.34
CA VAL A 124 46.33 9.67 22.66
C VAL A 124 47.00 9.62 24.04
N GLU A 125 48.08 10.37 24.22
CA GLU A 125 48.69 10.54 25.55
C GLU A 125 47.87 11.54 26.37
N ASP A 126 47.54 11.19 27.60
CA ASP A 126 46.89 12.07 28.55
C ASP A 126 47.89 13.04 29.22
N LYS A 127 47.41 13.83 30.19
CA LYS A 127 48.22 14.83 30.90
C LYS A 127 49.29 14.23 31.82
N GLU A 128 49.19 12.93 32.10
CA GLU A 128 50.09 12.16 32.97
C GLU A 128 51.04 11.28 32.14
N GLY A 129 50.89 11.28 30.81
CA GLY A 129 51.71 10.52 29.87
C GLY A 129 51.23 9.08 29.65
N GLU A 130 50.01 8.75 30.08
CA GLU A 130 49.39 7.44 29.82
C GLU A 130 48.63 7.45 28.49
N LEU A 131 48.67 6.32 27.77
CA LEU A 131 47.95 6.16 26.51
C LEU A 131 46.47 5.80 26.78
N VAL A 132 45.57 6.71 26.41
CA VAL A 132 44.12 6.56 26.56
C VAL A 132 43.44 6.68 25.21
N TYR A 133 42.33 5.95 25.03
CA TYR A 133 41.50 6.06 23.82
C TYR A 133 40.51 7.23 23.94
N ASN A 134 40.67 8.27 23.13
CA ASN A 134 39.73 9.38 23.02
C ASN A 134 38.99 9.33 21.68
N TYR A 135 37.76 8.79 21.71
CA TYR A 135 36.88 8.66 20.54
C TYR A 135 35.49 9.29 20.78
N GLU A 136 35.28 9.96 21.92
CA GLU A 136 33.97 10.44 22.35
C GLU A 136 33.41 11.52 21.41
N ASP A 137 34.25 12.44 20.93
CA ASP A 137 33.86 13.51 20.01
C ASP A 137 33.45 12.96 18.64
N ASP A 138 34.19 11.99 18.11
CA ASP A 138 33.87 11.30 16.86
C ASP A 138 32.60 10.46 17.00
N LEU A 139 32.43 9.77 18.13
CA LEU A 139 31.21 9.02 18.44
C LEU A 139 29.99 9.95 18.53
N ALA A 140 30.12 11.09 19.20
CA ALA A 140 29.05 12.07 19.29
C ALA A 140 28.70 12.66 17.92
N THR A 141 29.72 12.96 17.10
CA THR A 141 29.55 13.45 15.73
C THR A 141 28.83 12.40 14.88
N TRP A 142 29.29 11.15 14.90
CA TRP A 142 28.64 10.04 14.19
C TRP A 142 27.19 9.86 14.61
N LYS A 143 26.88 9.86 15.91
CA LYS A 143 25.49 9.78 16.42
C LYS A 143 24.60 10.92 15.93
N SER A 144 25.13 12.14 15.81
CA SER A 144 24.35 13.28 15.31
C SER A 144 24.04 13.20 13.81
N LEU A 145 24.74 12.31 13.09
CA LEU A 145 24.52 12.01 11.67
C LEU A 145 23.65 10.76 11.45
N GLU A 146 23.00 10.23 12.50
CA GLU A 146 22.09 9.08 12.37
C GLU A 146 20.98 9.40 11.33
N PRO A 147 20.80 8.54 10.30
CA PRO A 147 19.78 8.76 9.30
C PRO A 147 18.38 8.82 9.92
N VAL A 148 17.57 9.75 9.44
CA VAL A 148 16.16 9.89 9.84
C VAL A 148 15.28 9.27 8.77
N ASN A 149 14.37 8.39 9.16
CA ASN A 149 13.42 7.78 8.24
C ASN A 149 12.35 8.80 7.81
N ASN A 150 12.56 9.40 6.63
CA ASN A 150 11.63 10.32 5.98
C ASN A 150 10.82 9.64 4.87
N ALA A 151 10.75 8.31 4.85
CA ALA A 151 9.99 7.58 3.85
C ALA A 151 8.49 7.96 3.92
N THR A 152 7.91 8.18 2.76
CA THR A 152 6.53 8.57 2.59
C THR A 152 5.61 7.47 3.12
N LYS A 153 4.66 7.84 3.98
CA LYS A 153 3.68 6.89 4.51
C LYS A 153 2.63 6.55 3.44
N VAL A 154 2.49 5.26 3.16
CA VAL A 154 1.51 4.72 2.18
C VAL A 154 0.11 5.30 2.41
N ASN A 155 -0.35 5.31 3.66
CA ASN A 155 -1.68 5.79 4.02
C ASN A 155 -1.91 7.25 3.62
N ASP A 156 -0.92 8.14 3.79
CA ASP A 156 -1.06 9.56 3.45
C ASP A 156 -1.23 9.74 1.94
N VAL A 157 -0.49 8.96 1.14
CA VAL A 157 -0.57 9.01 -0.33
C VAL A 157 -1.89 8.42 -0.82
N LEU A 158 -2.30 7.25 -0.28
CA LEU A 158 -3.56 6.63 -0.64
C LEU A 158 -4.75 7.52 -0.28
N VAL A 159 -4.76 8.14 0.90
CA VAL A 159 -5.82 9.07 1.33
C VAL A 159 -5.94 10.25 0.38
N ASN A 160 -4.83 10.84 -0.06
CA ASN A 160 -4.86 11.95 -1.01
C ASN A 160 -5.36 11.51 -2.39
N TRP A 161 -4.85 10.39 -2.90
CA TRP A 161 -5.25 9.86 -4.19
C TRP A 161 -6.73 9.42 -4.22
N HIS A 162 -7.22 8.75 -3.18
CA HIS A 162 -8.63 8.37 -3.07
C HIS A 162 -9.55 9.59 -2.97
N GLN A 163 -9.12 10.70 -2.37
CA GLN A 163 -9.89 11.94 -2.38
C GLN A 163 -10.06 12.54 -3.78
N GLU A 164 -9.02 12.46 -4.62
CA GLU A 164 -9.12 12.90 -6.01
C GLU A 164 -10.09 12.01 -6.80
N LEU A 165 -9.94 10.68 -6.67
CA LEU A 165 -10.84 9.73 -7.31
C LEU A 165 -12.29 9.90 -6.84
N ALA A 166 -12.52 10.07 -5.54
CA ALA A 166 -13.86 10.20 -4.98
C ALA A 166 -14.61 11.43 -5.52
N LYS A 167 -13.91 12.54 -5.80
CA LYS A 167 -14.52 13.72 -6.44
C LYS A 167 -15.01 13.38 -7.85
N ILE A 168 -14.16 12.74 -8.64
CA ILE A 168 -14.47 12.32 -10.02
C ILE A 168 -15.65 11.33 -10.01
N THR A 169 -15.60 10.30 -9.16
CA THR A 169 -16.65 9.30 -9.03
C THR A 169 -17.98 9.92 -8.61
N ARG A 170 -17.98 10.82 -7.62
CA ARG A 170 -19.18 11.55 -7.17
C ARG A 170 -19.83 12.33 -8.32
N GLU A 171 -19.01 13.04 -9.11
CA GLU A 171 -19.49 13.81 -10.27
C GLU A 171 -20.06 12.89 -11.35
N GLN A 172 -19.35 11.81 -11.68
CA GLN A 172 -19.82 10.80 -12.63
C GLN A 172 -21.13 10.14 -12.20
N LEU A 173 -21.27 9.74 -10.93
CA LEU A 173 -22.50 9.14 -10.40
C LEU A 173 -23.66 10.14 -10.47
N THR A 174 -23.42 11.39 -10.12
CA THR A 174 -24.43 12.46 -10.13
C THR A 174 -24.94 12.74 -11.55
N GLU A 175 -24.07 12.67 -12.55
CA GLU A 175 -24.40 13.02 -13.95
C GLU A 175 -24.71 11.80 -14.84
N SER A 176 -24.49 10.59 -14.34
CA SER A 176 -24.78 9.35 -15.06
C SER A 176 -26.25 9.28 -15.51
N PRO A 177 -26.57 8.58 -16.61
CA PRO A 177 -27.96 8.36 -17.02
C PRO A 177 -28.80 7.73 -15.90
N ILE A 178 -30.10 8.06 -15.85
CA ILE A 178 -31.03 7.57 -14.83
C ILE A 178 -32.20 6.81 -15.45
N VAL A 179 -32.66 5.75 -14.80
CA VAL A 179 -33.82 4.98 -15.27
C VAL A 179 -35.08 5.48 -14.60
N VAL A 180 -36.03 5.98 -15.39
CA VAL A 180 -37.34 6.46 -14.92
C VAL A 180 -38.42 5.90 -15.85
N ASN A 181 -39.43 5.27 -15.26
CA ASN A 181 -40.54 4.63 -15.97
C ASN A 181 -40.11 3.64 -17.06
N GLY A 182 -39.00 2.92 -16.82
CA GLY A 182 -38.46 1.92 -17.76
C GLY A 182 -37.62 2.50 -18.90
N PHE A 183 -37.38 3.81 -18.93
CA PHE A 183 -36.54 4.48 -19.94
C PHE A 183 -35.27 5.05 -19.30
N THR A 184 -34.18 5.07 -20.05
CA THR A 184 -32.88 5.62 -19.58
C THR A 184 -32.71 7.05 -20.08
N TRP A 185 -32.71 8.01 -19.16
CA TRP A 185 -32.66 9.43 -19.43
C TRP A 185 -31.25 9.99 -19.29
N GLN A 186 -30.85 10.87 -20.21
CA GLN A 186 -29.68 11.72 -20.01
C GLN A 186 -30.03 12.78 -18.97
N VAL A 187 -29.16 12.92 -17.97
CA VAL A 187 -29.35 13.87 -16.86
C VAL A 187 -28.02 14.53 -16.50
N ASP A 188 -27.15 14.72 -17.49
CA ASP A 188 -26.03 15.66 -17.36
C ASP A 188 -26.55 17.10 -17.16
N LYS A 189 -25.65 18.04 -16.91
CA LYS A 189 -26.04 19.42 -16.65
C LYS A 189 -26.91 20.02 -17.76
N ILE A 190 -26.54 19.81 -19.03
CA ILE A 190 -27.24 20.39 -20.18
C ILE A 190 -28.64 19.77 -20.31
N ALA A 191 -28.74 18.45 -20.19
CA ALA A 191 -30.01 17.75 -20.25
C ALA A 191 -30.95 18.22 -19.13
N ARG A 192 -30.46 18.37 -17.89
CA ARG A 192 -31.27 18.87 -16.76
C ARG A 192 -31.73 20.31 -16.98
N ASP A 193 -30.86 21.19 -17.47
CA ASP A 193 -31.21 22.57 -17.77
C ASP A 193 -32.30 22.64 -18.85
N ASN A 194 -32.20 21.81 -19.89
CA ASN A 194 -33.22 21.69 -20.93
C ASN A 194 -34.56 21.15 -20.40
N ILE A 195 -34.53 20.13 -19.52
CA ILE A 195 -35.75 19.58 -18.89
C ILE A 195 -36.44 20.67 -18.06
N ASN A 196 -35.67 21.37 -17.23
CA ASN A 196 -36.19 22.44 -16.39
C ASN A 196 -36.81 23.57 -17.21
N GLU A 197 -36.18 23.97 -18.33
CA GLU A 197 -36.77 25.00 -19.18
C GLU A 197 -38.01 24.55 -19.94
N CYS A 198 -38.07 23.28 -20.32
CA CYS A 198 -39.27 22.68 -20.90
C CYS A 198 -40.45 22.72 -19.92
N ILE A 199 -40.19 22.35 -18.65
CA ILE A 199 -41.16 22.43 -17.56
C ILE A 199 -41.59 23.89 -17.33
N ALA A 200 -40.62 24.81 -17.17
CA ALA A 200 -40.88 26.21 -16.90
C ALA A 200 -41.62 26.92 -18.06
N TYR A 201 -41.35 26.53 -19.31
CA TYR A 201 -42.08 27.00 -20.47
C TYR A 201 -43.55 26.59 -20.39
N ALA A 202 -43.83 25.31 -20.12
CA ALA A 202 -45.20 24.83 -20.08
C ALA A 202 -45.99 25.39 -18.88
N ASP A 203 -45.34 25.50 -17.71
CA ASP A 203 -45.95 26.10 -16.51
C ASP A 203 -46.28 27.60 -16.76
N ARG A 204 -45.39 28.36 -17.41
CA ARG A 204 -45.65 29.79 -17.76
C ARG A 204 -46.82 29.99 -18.73
N ASN A 205 -47.10 28.99 -19.57
CA ASN A 205 -48.12 29.06 -20.61
C ASN A 205 -49.40 28.28 -20.24
N ASN A 206 -49.48 27.69 -19.04
CA ASN A 206 -50.58 26.83 -18.59
C ASN A 206 -50.92 25.70 -19.57
N LEU A 207 -49.90 24.96 -20.03
CA LEU A 207 -50.05 23.88 -21.01
C LEU A 207 -50.19 22.51 -20.31
N ASP A 208 -51.39 22.18 -19.83
CA ASP A 208 -51.63 20.97 -19.02
C ASP A 208 -51.40 19.64 -19.78
N ASN A 209 -51.61 19.63 -21.11
CA ASN A 209 -51.40 18.46 -21.97
C ASN A 209 -50.17 18.61 -22.89
N TYR A 210 -49.15 19.33 -22.43
CA TYR A 210 -47.94 19.54 -23.21
C TYR A 210 -47.16 18.22 -23.41
N SER A 211 -46.89 17.90 -24.68
CA SER A 211 -46.08 16.77 -25.10
C SER A 211 -44.91 17.28 -25.95
N VAL A 212 -43.74 16.67 -25.76
CA VAL A 212 -42.52 17.02 -26.47
C VAL A 212 -41.73 15.76 -26.83
N SER A 213 -41.08 15.76 -27.98
CA SER A 213 -40.12 14.70 -28.32
C SER A 213 -38.81 14.91 -27.58
N TRP A 214 -38.36 13.91 -26.83
CA TRP A 214 -37.12 13.92 -26.07
C TRP A 214 -36.13 12.88 -26.57
N ILE A 215 -34.84 13.17 -26.47
CA ILE A 215 -33.75 12.24 -26.81
C ILE A 215 -33.28 11.55 -25.53
N LEU A 216 -33.38 10.22 -25.51
CA LEU A 216 -32.95 9.38 -24.39
C LEU A 216 -31.44 9.10 -24.42
N ALA A 217 -30.92 8.45 -23.37
CA ALA A 217 -29.49 8.17 -23.24
C ALA A 217 -28.92 7.24 -24.31
N ASP A 218 -29.76 6.40 -24.90
CA ASP A 218 -29.44 5.53 -26.04
C ASP A 218 -29.61 6.22 -27.40
N ASN A 219 -29.81 7.54 -27.42
CA ASN A 219 -30.14 8.36 -28.59
C ASN A 219 -31.48 8.02 -29.26
N SER A 220 -32.34 7.20 -28.63
CA SER A 220 -33.70 7.01 -29.12
C SER A 220 -34.56 8.25 -28.84
N VAL A 221 -35.58 8.46 -29.66
CA VAL A 221 -36.54 9.56 -29.48
C VAL A 221 -37.80 9.01 -28.85
N LYS A 222 -38.24 9.64 -27.77
CA LYS A 222 -39.48 9.31 -27.07
C LYS A 222 -40.36 10.56 -26.98
N GLU A 223 -41.64 10.41 -27.30
CA GLU A 223 -42.64 11.41 -26.94
C GLU A 223 -42.89 11.35 -25.42
N THR A 224 -42.76 12.49 -24.75
CA THR A 224 -42.86 12.61 -23.29
C THR A 224 -43.78 13.75 -22.89
N ASN A 225 -44.40 13.61 -21.73
CA ASN A 225 -45.21 14.67 -21.12
C ASN A 225 -44.50 15.34 -19.93
N LEU A 226 -45.10 16.42 -19.40
CA LEU A 226 -44.56 17.15 -18.24
C LEU A 226 -44.45 16.32 -16.97
N ALA A 227 -45.37 15.39 -16.72
CA ALA A 227 -45.31 14.56 -15.52
C ALA A 227 -44.11 13.62 -15.54
N GLU A 228 -43.78 13.07 -16.71
CA GLU A 228 -42.57 12.27 -16.90
C GLU A 228 -41.29 13.11 -16.73
N LEU A 229 -41.25 14.32 -17.30
CA LEU A 229 -40.12 15.23 -17.12
C LEU A 229 -39.91 15.63 -15.65
N LYS A 230 -40.98 15.92 -14.91
CA LYS A 230 -40.93 16.19 -13.47
C LYS A 230 -40.40 14.97 -12.69
N ALA A 231 -40.88 13.77 -13.01
CA ALA A 231 -40.40 12.53 -12.40
C ALA A 231 -38.89 12.28 -12.64
N VAL A 232 -38.35 12.69 -13.80
CA VAL A 232 -36.91 12.62 -14.07
C VAL A 232 -36.11 13.56 -13.17
N ILE A 233 -36.58 14.79 -12.96
CA ILE A 233 -35.95 15.76 -12.05
C ILE A 233 -36.03 15.30 -10.60
N ASP A 234 -37.17 14.74 -10.18
CA ASP A 234 -37.34 14.20 -8.83
C ASP A 234 -36.37 13.04 -8.58
N ALA A 235 -36.30 12.07 -9.50
CA ALA A 235 -35.37 10.94 -9.41
C ALA A 235 -33.89 11.39 -9.40
N TYR A 236 -33.54 12.41 -10.18
CA TYR A 236 -32.21 13.01 -10.13
C TYR A 236 -31.93 13.64 -8.75
N THR A 237 -32.90 14.35 -8.18
CA THR A 237 -32.77 15.02 -6.88
C THR A 237 -32.60 14.02 -5.75
N GLU A 238 -33.35 12.92 -5.77
CA GLU A 238 -33.18 11.79 -4.84
C GLU A 238 -31.77 11.19 -4.95
N ARG A 239 -31.30 10.93 -6.18
CA ARG A 239 -29.95 10.41 -6.41
C ARG A 239 -28.88 11.38 -5.92
N LEU A 240 -29.03 12.68 -6.17
CA LEU A 240 -28.09 13.70 -5.70
C LEU A 240 -27.98 13.67 -4.17
N GLY A 241 -29.12 13.63 -3.47
CA GLY A 241 -29.15 13.49 -2.01
C GLY A 241 -28.45 12.23 -1.53
N TYR A 242 -28.73 11.09 -2.16
CA TYR A 242 -28.09 9.81 -1.84
C TYR A 242 -26.57 9.86 -2.03
N VAL A 243 -26.09 10.32 -3.20
CA VAL A 243 -24.66 10.39 -3.53
C VAL A 243 -23.93 11.35 -2.59
N VAL A 244 -24.50 12.51 -2.29
CA VAL A 244 -23.90 13.49 -1.36
C VAL A 244 -23.80 12.91 0.05
N ASN A 245 -24.84 12.23 0.53
CA ASN A 245 -24.83 11.61 1.86
C ASN A 245 -23.79 10.49 1.94
N LYS A 246 -23.73 9.62 0.92
CA LYS A 246 -22.71 8.55 0.85
C LYS A 246 -21.29 9.10 0.79
N TYR A 247 -21.08 10.17 0.04
CA TYR A 247 -19.80 10.85 -0.03
C TYR A 247 -19.43 11.49 1.32
N ALA A 248 -20.39 12.08 2.04
CA ALA A 248 -20.18 12.63 3.38
C ALA A 248 -19.78 11.55 4.39
N GLU A 249 -20.52 10.43 4.44
CA GLU A 249 -20.18 9.26 5.26
C GLU A 249 -18.75 8.77 4.97
N TRP A 250 -18.40 8.65 3.69
CA TRP A 250 -17.05 8.24 3.28
C TRP A 250 -15.97 9.25 3.69
N ARG A 251 -16.24 10.56 3.63
CA ARG A 251 -15.31 11.63 4.03
C ARG A 251 -14.96 11.60 5.51
N GLU A 252 -15.92 11.22 6.35
CA GLU A 252 -15.76 11.06 7.80
C GLU A 252 -14.94 9.82 8.18
N GLY A 253 -14.85 8.82 7.29
CA GLY A 253 -14.04 7.62 7.46
C GLY A 253 -12.52 7.84 7.29
N ASP A 254 -11.75 6.75 7.23
CA ASP A 254 -10.29 6.78 7.09
C ASP A 254 -9.81 7.18 5.68
N LYS A 255 -10.67 7.01 4.65
CA LYS A 255 -10.38 7.26 3.23
C LYS A 255 -9.29 6.33 2.66
N LEU A 256 -9.00 5.23 3.35
CA LEU A 256 -8.07 4.19 2.88
C LEU A 256 -8.70 3.29 1.83
N GLU A 257 -10.02 3.21 1.79
CA GLU A 257 -10.77 2.56 0.73
C GLU A 257 -11.37 3.59 -0.23
N ARG A 258 -11.45 3.23 -1.52
CA ARG A 258 -12.01 4.12 -2.54
C ARG A 258 -13.50 4.33 -2.35
N PHE A 259 -13.98 5.51 -2.71
CA PHE A 259 -15.42 5.79 -2.82
C PHE A 259 -16.00 5.01 -4.01
N ASN A 260 -17.14 4.33 -3.81
CA ASN A 260 -17.85 3.56 -4.83
C ASN A 260 -19.30 4.05 -4.96
#